data_AF-A0A8C7F982-F1
#
_entry.id   AF-A0A8C7F982-F1
#
_cell.length_a   1.000
_cell.length_b   1.000
_cell.length_c   1.000
_cell.angle_alpha   90.00
_cell.angle_beta   90.00
_cell.angle_gamma   90.00
#
_symmetry.space_group_name_H-M   'P 1'
#
loop_
_entity.id
_entity.type
_entity.pdbx_description
1 polymer ?
#
loop_
_entity_poly.entity_id
_entity_poly.type
_entity_poly.pdbx_seq_one_letter_code
_entity_poly.pdbx_strand_id
1 'polypeptide(L)'
;MGNTSITEGKTALAVGKTSIARGKTTVAMGNTSVSRGVTTTSMGDSTISREKTTVALGGASFTRGTTTTSFRKALMSKRRTT
;
A
#
# COMPACT_ATOMS: atom_id res chain seq x y z
N MET A 1 3.33 6.65 -14.74
CA MET A 1 3.91 5.31 -15.01
C MET A 1 5.38 5.37 -14.63
N GLY A 2 5.84 4.56 -13.67
CA GLY A 2 7.26 4.50 -13.33
C GLY A 2 7.98 3.46 -14.18
N ASN A 3 9.31 3.54 -14.25
CA ASN A 3 10.17 2.76 -15.15
C ASN A 3 9.99 1.22 -15.12
N THR A 4 9.19 0.67 -14.20
CA THR A 4 8.97 -0.77 -13.95
C THR A 4 7.64 -1.07 -13.22
N SER A 5 6.62 -0.22 -13.34
CA SER A 5 5.35 -0.45 -12.64
C SER A 5 4.52 -1.57 -13.27
N ILE A 6 3.94 -2.46 -12.46
CA ILE A 6 3.09 -3.58 -12.87
C ILE A 6 1.65 -3.33 -12.42
N THR A 7 0.70 -3.47 -13.35
CA THR A 7 -0.74 -3.41 -13.08
C THR A 7 -1.42 -4.65 -13.64
N GLU A 8 -1.90 -5.53 -12.76
CA GLU A 8 -2.59 -6.77 -13.15
C GLU A 8 -3.91 -6.89 -12.37
N GLY A 9 -5.00 -6.37 -12.93
CA GLY A 9 -6.31 -6.54 -12.33
C GLY A 9 -7.35 -5.55 -12.85
N LYS A 10 -8.62 -5.84 -12.59
CA LYS A 10 -9.73 -4.98 -13.03
C LYS A 10 -9.73 -3.71 -12.18
N THR A 11 -9.48 -2.56 -12.82
CA THR A 11 -9.38 -1.26 -12.13
C THR A 11 -8.17 -1.20 -11.16
N ALA A 12 -6.99 -1.61 -11.63
CA ALA A 12 -5.73 -1.51 -10.91
C ALA A 12 -4.93 -0.26 -11.35
N LEU A 13 -4.26 0.41 -10.42
CA LEU A 13 -3.41 1.58 -10.68
C LEU A 13 -2.08 1.42 -9.94
N ALA A 14 -0.96 1.46 -10.67
CA ALA A 14 0.39 1.46 -10.09
C ALA A 14 1.14 2.72 -10.53
N VAL A 15 1.57 3.54 -9.57
CA VAL A 15 2.26 4.81 -9.80
C VAL A 15 3.51 4.89 -8.93
N GLY A 16 4.67 4.93 -9.58
CA GLY A 16 5.98 4.96 -8.93
C GLY A 16 6.94 3.96 -9.56
N LYS A 17 8.23 4.06 -9.24
CA LYS A 17 9.24 3.11 -9.70
C LYS A 17 8.98 1.76 -9.03
N THR A 18 8.95 0.65 -9.78
CA THR A 18 8.72 -0.72 -9.27
C THR A 18 7.41 -0.92 -8.48
N SER A 19 6.39 -0.08 -8.69
CA SER A 19 5.09 -0.23 -8.02
C SER A 19 4.29 -1.40 -8.61
N ILE A 20 3.57 -2.15 -7.79
CA ILE A 20 2.85 -3.36 -8.19
C ILE A 20 1.41 -3.27 -7.68
N ALA A 21 0.43 -3.20 -8.58
CA ALA A 21 -0.99 -3.30 -8.25
C ALA A 21 -1.59 -4.56 -8.89
N ARG A 22 -1.92 -5.57 -8.06
CA ARG A 22 -2.46 -6.86 -8.49
C ARG A 22 -3.83 -7.11 -7.86
N GLY A 23 -4.83 -7.35 -8.69
CA GLY A 23 -6.20 -7.71 -8.30
C GLY A 23 -7.22 -6.60 -8.53
N LYS A 24 -8.46 -6.82 -8.07
CA LYS A 24 -9.62 -5.98 -8.44
C LYS A 24 -9.68 -4.72 -7.59
N THR A 25 -9.76 -3.54 -8.22
CA THR A 25 -9.87 -2.24 -7.54
C THR A 25 -8.68 -2.02 -6.60
N THR A 26 -7.47 -2.01 -7.15
CA THR A 26 -6.24 -1.88 -6.35
C THR A 26 -5.43 -0.66 -6.75
N VAL A 27 -4.82 0.01 -5.78
CA VAL A 27 -4.03 1.22 -6.01
C VAL A 27 -2.71 1.07 -5.28
N ALA A 28 -1.59 1.11 -6.00
CA ALA A 28 -0.23 1.11 -5.45
C ALA A 28 0.45 2.42 -5.87
N MET A 29 0.63 3.35 -4.94
CA MET A 29 1.25 4.65 -5.20
C MET A 29 2.47 4.81 -4.31
N GLY A 30 3.62 5.10 -4.91
CA GLY A 30 4.93 5.19 -4.24
C GLY A 30 5.94 4.23 -4.85
N ASN A 31 7.22 4.52 -4.69
CA ASN A 31 8.29 3.63 -5.14
C ASN A 31 8.21 2.31 -4.37
N THR A 32 8.43 1.18 -5.05
CA THR A 32 8.37 -0.18 -4.46
C THR A 32 7.07 -0.49 -3.70
N SER A 33 5.96 0.22 -3.97
CA SER A 33 4.66 -0.03 -3.35
C SER A 33 3.98 -1.27 -3.96
N VAL A 34 3.31 -2.07 -3.15
CA VAL A 34 2.72 -3.37 -3.55
C VAL A 34 1.30 -3.49 -2.98
N SER A 35 0.30 -3.38 -3.84
CA SER A 35 -1.10 -3.66 -3.52
C SER A 35 -1.52 -4.98 -4.16
N ARG A 36 -1.94 -5.96 -3.37
CA ARG A 36 -2.34 -7.28 -3.84
C ARG A 36 -3.68 -7.70 -3.24
N GLY A 37 -4.71 -7.90 -4.05
CA GLY A 37 -5.99 -8.45 -3.59
C GLY A 37 -7.21 -7.75 -4.17
N VAL A 38 -8.27 -7.60 -3.36
CA VAL A 38 -9.52 -6.96 -3.77
C VAL A 38 -9.78 -5.71 -2.94
N THR A 39 -9.95 -4.56 -3.58
CA THR A 39 -10.19 -3.27 -2.91
C THR A 39 -9.04 -2.92 -1.97
N THR A 40 -7.82 -2.80 -2.48
CA THR A 40 -6.62 -2.54 -1.66
C THR A 40 -5.89 -1.28 -2.09
N THR A 41 -5.45 -0.46 -1.13
CA THR A 41 -4.74 0.80 -1.39
C THR A 41 -3.43 0.83 -0.61
N SER A 42 -2.30 0.89 -1.30
CA SER A 42 -0.97 1.13 -0.73
C SER A 42 -0.49 2.48 -1.21
N MET A 43 -0.19 3.40 -0.29
CA MET A 43 0.28 4.73 -0.60
C MET A 43 1.51 5.07 0.25
N GLY A 44 2.63 5.34 -0.40
CA GLY A 44 3.94 5.61 0.20
C GLY A 44 5.01 4.66 -0.31
N ASP A 45 6.28 5.04 -0.12
CA ASP A 45 7.40 4.23 -0.58
C ASP A 45 7.54 2.92 0.20
N SER A 46 7.83 1.82 -0.47
CA SER A 46 7.95 0.47 0.10
C SER A 46 6.73 0.04 0.94
N THR A 47 5.53 0.44 0.53
CA THR A 47 4.28 0.05 1.20
C THR A 47 3.73 -1.27 0.66
N ILE A 48 3.08 -2.06 1.52
CA ILE A 48 2.52 -3.35 1.12
C ILE A 48 1.11 -3.50 1.71
N SER A 49 0.11 -3.72 0.85
CA SER A 49 -1.25 -4.10 1.25
C SER A 49 -1.64 -5.41 0.59
N ARG A 50 -2.15 -6.35 1.37
CA ARG A 50 -2.53 -7.70 0.90
C ARG A 50 -3.98 -8.03 1.25
N GLU A 51 -4.55 -9.00 0.53
CA GLU A 51 -5.87 -9.63 0.78
C GLU A 51 -7.10 -8.82 0.36
N LYS A 52 -7.94 -8.31 1.29
CA LYS A 52 -9.24 -7.72 0.92
C LYS A 52 -9.56 -6.50 1.76
N THR A 53 -9.96 -5.41 1.10
CA THR A 53 -10.37 -4.17 1.78
C THR A 53 -9.26 -3.65 2.70
N THR A 54 -8.03 -3.52 2.19
CA THR A 54 -6.89 -3.10 3.00
C THR A 54 -6.31 -1.76 2.56
N VAL A 55 -5.89 -0.95 3.52
CA VAL A 55 -5.35 0.38 3.27
C VAL A 55 -4.06 0.57 4.07
N ALA A 56 -2.91 0.59 3.39
CA ALA A 56 -1.61 0.92 3.98
C ALA A 56 -1.14 2.30 3.50
N LEU A 57 -0.96 3.23 4.43
CA LEU A 57 -0.61 4.62 4.14
C LEU A 57 0.67 5.02 4.88
N GLY A 58 1.61 5.66 4.20
CA GLY A 58 2.91 6.08 4.76
C GLY A 58 4.02 5.08 4.49
N GLY A 59 5.24 5.57 4.27
CA GLY A 59 6.38 4.77 3.81
C GLY A 59 6.70 3.57 4.71
N ALA A 60 6.99 2.42 4.12
CA ALA A 60 7.27 1.15 4.80
C ALA A 60 6.13 0.65 5.71
N SER A 61 4.88 0.93 5.35
CA SER A 61 3.68 0.33 5.97
C SER A 61 3.39 -1.05 5.42
N PHE A 62 2.84 -1.94 6.26
CA PHE A 62 2.43 -3.29 5.88
C PHE A 62 1.04 -3.59 6.44
N THR A 63 0.12 -4.02 5.57
CA THR A 63 -1.19 -4.56 5.97
C THR A 63 -1.42 -5.95 5.37
N ARG A 64 -1.98 -6.84 6.20
CA ARG A 64 -2.40 -8.18 5.81
C ARG A 64 -3.65 -8.53 6.62
N GLY A 65 -4.70 -8.96 5.94
CA GLY A 65 -5.98 -9.30 6.55
C GLY A 65 -7.16 -8.85 5.71
N THR A 66 -8.37 -9.07 6.23
CA THR A 66 -9.58 -8.52 5.65
C THR A 66 -10.00 -7.27 6.44
N THR A 67 -10.26 -6.16 5.75
CA THR A 67 -10.73 -4.91 6.38
C THR A 67 -9.74 -4.35 7.40
N THR A 68 -8.48 -4.17 6.98
CA THR A 68 -7.42 -3.62 7.84
C THR A 68 -6.88 -2.31 7.31
N THR A 69 -6.67 -1.35 8.20
CA THR A 69 -6.02 -0.08 7.86
C THR A 69 -4.74 0.06 8.68
N SER A 70 -3.68 0.59 8.07
CA SER A 70 -2.45 0.93 8.78
C SER A 70 -1.87 2.19 8.22
N PHE A 71 -1.33 2.99 9.12
CA PHE A 71 -0.67 4.24 8.81
C PHE A 71 0.71 4.17 9.44
N ARG A 72 1.80 4.22 8.67
CA ARG A 72 3.13 4.49 9.24
C ARG A 72 3.14 5.93 9.72
N LYS A 73 2.77 6.09 10.98
CA LYS A 73 3.16 7.24 11.78
C LYS A 73 4.58 6.95 12.27
N ALA A 74 5.49 7.92 12.19
CA ALA A 74 6.69 7.92 13.01
C ALA A 74 6.28 8.00 14.50
N LEU A 75 5.77 6.90 15.06
CA LEU A 75 5.38 6.81 16.46
C LEU A 75 6.36 5.92 17.21
N MET A 76 7.59 6.40 17.27
CA MET A 76 8.49 6.12 18.40
C MET A 76 9.12 7.44 18.84
N SER A 77 8.30 8.36 19.38
CA SER A 77 8.70 9.31 20.46
C SER A 77 7.63 10.39 20.66
N LYS A 78 6.58 10.06 21.43
CA LYS A 78 5.94 10.91 22.45
C LYS A 78 4.72 10.21 23.06
N ARG A 79 4.98 9.08 23.71
CA ARG A 79 4.17 8.60 24.83
C ARG A 79 5.07 8.46 26.06
N ARG A 80 5.34 9.60 26.69
CA ARG A 80 5.53 9.72 28.15
C ARG A 80 4.63 10.90 28.51
N THR A 81 3.39 10.65 28.95
CA THR A 81 2.97 10.46 30.34
C THR A 81 3.43 11.61 31.24
N THR A 82 2.45 12.25 31.87
CA THR A 82 2.48 13.21 33.00
C THR A 82 3.80 13.32 33.75
#